data_AF-A0A150KMY0-F1
#
_entry.id   AF-A0A150KMY0-F1
#
_cell.length_a   1.000
_cell.length_b   1.000
_cell.length_c   1.000
_cell.angle_alpha   90.00
_cell.angle_beta   90.00
_cell.angle_gamma   90.00
#
_symmetry.space_group_name_H-M   'P 1'
#
loop_
_entity.id
_entity.type
_entity.pdbx_description
1 polymer ?
#
loop_
_entity_poly.entity_id
_entity_poly.type
_entity_poly.pdbx_seq_one_letter_code
_entity_poly.pdbx_strand_id
1 'polypeptide(L)'
;MKKRKIGFALSLVLAAGTLLGACGTSDKEGTSGKNDKNDNFTVALVTDVGGVDDKSFNQSAWEGLKKFGEDNGLKKGTKGFDYFQSKSDADYKTNLNTAVRNGFDLTYGIGYKLKPAIEEIAGQRKNSHFAIVDDVIKDKKNVVSITFKEHEGSFLVGVVAGLTTKTNKVGFIGGTDSDLINKFAAGFQAGVKGG
;
A
#
# COMPACT_ATOMS: atom_id res chain seq x y z
N MET A 1 43.52 -19.86 68.84
CA MET A 1 43.70 -20.02 67.37
C MET A 1 42.45 -20.64 66.72
N LYS A 2 41.42 -19.86 66.36
CA LYS A 2 40.20 -20.44 65.72
C LYS A 2 39.31 -19.45 64.95
N LYS A 3 39.83 -18.30 64.49
CA LYS A 3 39.04 -17.25 63.80
C LYS A 3 39.51 -16.84 62.39
N ARG A 4 40.50 -17.52 61.79
CA ARG A 4 41.08 -17.13 60.47
C ARG A 4 40.77 -18.10 59.30
N LYS A 5 39.91 -19.12 59.49
CA LYS A 5 39.58 -20.10 58.41
C LYS A 5 38.14 -20.00 57.87
N ILE A 6 37.31 -19.07 58.38
CA ILE A 6 35.90 -18.96 57.97
C ILE A 6 35.71 -17.97 56.80
N GLY A 7 36.65 -17.04 56.57
CA GLY A 7 36.53 -16.03 55.51
C GLY A 7 36.77 -16.54 54.08
N PHE A 8 37.41 -17.70 53.90
CA PHE A 8 37.73 -18.24 52.57
C PHE A 8 36.68 -19.22 52.03
N ALA A 9 35.76 -19.70 52.87
CA ALA A 9 34.70 -20.62 52.47
C ALA A 9 33.43 -19.89 52.00
N LEU A 10 33.27 -18.60 52.31
CA LEU A 10 32.06 -17.83 51.97
C LEU A 10 32.13 -17.17 50.58
N SER A 11 33.33 -17.04 50.00
CA SER A 11 33.55 -16.43 48.68
C SER A 11 33.45 -17.42 47.50
N LEU A 12 33.52 -18.73 47.74
CA LEU A 12 33.31 -19.74 46.67
C LEU A 12 31.83 -20.09 46.46
N VAL A 13 30.96 -19.85 47.43
CA VAL A 13 29.52 -20.17 47.30
C VAL A 13 28.78 -19.08 46.50
N LEU A 14 29.31 -17.85 46.45
CA LEU A 14 28.70 -16.75 45.69
C LEU A 14 28.93 -16.83 44.16
N ALA A 15 29.92 -17.60 43.70
CA ALA A 15 30.24 -17.72 42.27
C ALA A 15 29.50 -18.87 41.55
N ALA A 16 28.87 -19.79 42.30
CA ALA A 16 28.13 -20.93 41.73
C ALA A 16 26.64 -20.63 41.49
N GLY A 17 26.13 -19.47 41.92
CA GLY A 17 24.71 -19.10 41.84
C GLY A 17 24.25 -18.54 40.49
N THR A 18 25.15 -18.23 39.55
CA THR A 18 24.81 -17.56 38.28
C THR A 18 24.54 -18.50 37.10
N LEU A 19 24.50 -19.82 37.31
CA LEU A 19 24.33 -20.80 36.23
C LEU A 19 23.00 -21.58 36.24
N LEU A 20 22.04 -21.26 37.13
CA LEU A 20 20.80 -22.03 37.27
C LEU A 20 19.50 -21.22 37.04
N GLY A 21 19.59 -20.07 36.38
CA GLY A 21 18.40 -19.24 36.03
C GLY A 21 17.72 -19.58 34.69
N ALA A 22 18.18 -20.62 33.98
CA ALA A 22 17.55 -21.07 32.74
C ALA A 22 16.74 -22.34 33.02
N CYS A 23 15.43 -22.24 32.79
CA CYS A 23 14.38 -23.27 32.95
C CYS A 23 13.73 -23.35 34.34
N GLY A 24 12.56 -22.71 34.48
CA GLY A 24 11.66 -22.93 35.62
C GLY A 24 10.51 -21.93 35.72
N THR A 25 9.40 -22.23 35.04
CA THR A 25 8.06 -21.61 35.03
C THR A 25 7.58 -21.00 36.36
N SER A 26 6.91 -19.82 36.33
CA SER A 26 5.67 -19.48 37.09
C SER A 26 5.22 -18.01 36.92
N ASP A 27 3.91 -17.80 37.07
CA ASP A 27 3.07 -16.64 36.74
C ASP A 27 3.37 -15.25 37.33
N LYS A 28 2.96 -14.24 36.54
CA LYS A 28 2.46 -12.87 36.86
C LYS A 28 3.19 -12.05 37.94
N GLU A 29 3.94 -11.04 37.48
CA GLU A 29 3.75 -9.67 37.97
C GLU A 29 4.25 -8.64 36.95
N GLY A 30 3.52 -7.53 36.87
CA GLY A 30 3.64 -6.53 35.81
C GLY A 30 5.00 -5.85 35.77
N THR A 31 5.59 -5.81 34.59
CA THR A 31 6.50 -4.73 34.21
C THR A 31 5.85 -4.00 33.05
N SER A 32 5.44 -2.78 33.35
CA SER A 32 5.14 -1.71 32.41
C SER A 32 6.39 -1.44 31.56
N GLY A 33 6.67 -2.33 30.62
CA GLY A 33 7.57 -2.10 29.52
C GLY A 33 6.91 -1.07 28.62
N LYS A 34 7.30 0.18 28.81
CA LYS A 34 6.99 1.29 27.93
C LYS A 34 7.48 0.89 26.52
N ASN A 35 6.58 0.39 25.68
CA ASN A 35 6.82 0.29 24.24
C ASN A 35 6.84 1.73 23.73
N ASP A 36 8.05 2.28 23.70
CA ASP A 36 8.38 3.55 23.10
C ASP A 36 7.97 3.54 21.63
N LYS A 37 6.97 4.37 21.30
CA LYS A 37 6.55 4.80 19.96
C LYS A 37 6.20 3.67 18.98
N ASN A 38 4.91 3.32 18.95
CA ASN A 38 4.28 2.77 17.74
C ASN A 38 4.29 3.86 16.64
N ASP A 39 5.42 4.01 15.94
CA ASP A 39 5.43 4.70 14.65
C ASP A 39 4.77 3.76 13.63
N ASN A 40 3.43 3.75 13.67
CA ASN A 40 2.61 2.99 12.75
C ASN A 40 2.88 3.48 11.31
N PHE A 41 3.00 2.55 10.38
CA PHE A 41 3.12 2.87 8.95
C PHE A 41 1.94 3.75 8.48
N THR A 42 2.27 4.76 7.69
CA THR A 42 1.30 5.74 7.20
C THR A 42 1.23 5.75 5.67
N VAL A 43 0.02 5.83 5.13
CA VAL A 43 -0.20 5.78 3.68
C VAL A 43 -1.28 6.73 3.22
N ALA A 44 -1.01 7.44 2.12
CA ALA A 44 -1.97 8.33 1.48
C ALA A 44 -2.30 7.90 0.05
N LEU A 45 -3.59 7.88 -0.27
CA LEU A 45 -4.09 7.76 -1.64
C LEU A 45 -4.28 9.15 -2.26
N VAL A 46 -3.85 9.35 -3.51
CA VAL A 46 -4.25 10.49 -4.34
C VAL A 46 -5.06 9.96 -5.52
N THR A 47 -6.33 10.36 -5.61
CA THR A 47 -7.24 9.88 -6.66
C THR A 47 -7.07 10.67 -7.95
N ASP A 48 -7.50 10.09 -9.08
CA ASP A 48 -7.90 10.85 -10.27
C ASP A 48 -9.20 11.65 -9.97
N VAL A 49 -9.70 12.40 -10.95
CA VAL A 49 -10.91 13.24 -10.89
C VAL A 49 -12.17 12.47 -10.48
N GLY A 50 -12.25 11.16 -10.73
CA GLY A 50 -13.40 10.33 -10.41
C GLY A 50 -13.77 10.32 -8.92
N GLY A 51 -12.78 10.40 -8.03
CA GLY A 51 -13.02 10.45 -6.58
C GLY A 51 -13.43 9.12 -5.95
N VAL A 52 -13.44 9.06 -4.62
CA VAL A 52 -13.56 7.80 -3.86
C VAL A 52 -14.96 7.16 -3.88
N ASP A 53 -15.93 7.78 -4.54
CA ASP A 53 -17.32 7.36 -4.66
C ASP A 53 -17.77 7.08 -6.10
N ASP A 54 -16.81 6.96 -7.04
CA ASP A 54 -17.00 6.73 -8.48
C ASP A 54 -17.64 5.39 -8.87
N LYS A 55 -18.00 4.54 -7.89
CA LYS A 55 -18.59 3.20 -8.07
C LYS A 55 -17.70 2.25 -8.88
N SER A 56 -16.41 2.56 -9.00
CA SER A 56 -15.51 1.87 -9.90
C SER A 56 -14.07 1.95 -9.35
N PHE A 57 -13.15 2.44 -10.18
CA PHE A 57 -11.71 2.33 -10.00
C PHE A 57 -11.18 3.04 -8.76
N ASN A 58 -11.52 4.32 -8.56
CA ASN A 58 -11.03 5.08 -7.41
C ASN A 58 -11.69 4.62 -6.10
N GLN A 59 -12.98 4.24 -6.15
CA GLN A 59 -13.65 3.65 -5.00
C GLN A 59 -13.00 2.32 -4.59
N SER A 60 -12.64 1.46 -5.54
CA SER A 60 -11.99 0.17 -5.26
C SER A 60 -10.63 0.37 -4.57
N ALA A 61 -9.85 1.36 -5.02
CA ALA A 61 -8.60 1.76 -4.37
C ALA A 61 -8.82 2.24 -2.93
N TRP A 62 -9.83 3.07 -2.70
CA TRP A 62 -10.16 3.57 -1.37
C TRP A 62 -10.64 2.45 -0.43
N GLU A 63 -11.44 1.52 -0.93
CA GLU A 63 -11.90 0.36 -0.17
C GLU A 63 -10.75 -0.56 0.22
N GLY A 64 -9.81 -0.81 -0.70
CA GLY A 64 -8.58 -1.54 -0.40
C GLY A 64 -7.75 -0.86 0.69
N LEU A 65 -7.60 0.47 0.62
CA LEU A 65 -6.86 1.24 1.62
C LEU A 65 -7.56 1.25 2.99
N LYS A 66 -8.90 1.39 3.02
CA LYS A 66 -9.68 1.27 4.27
C LYS A 66 -9.50 -0.10 4.90
N LYS A 67 -9.62 -1.16 4.11
CA LYS A 67 -9.43 -2.53 4.58
C LYS A 67 -8.02 -2.74 5.14
N PHE A 68 -6.99 -2.25 4.44
CA PHE A 68 -5.62 -2.27 4.96
C PHE A 68 -5.53 -1.54 6.32
N GLY A 69 -6.17 -0.37 6.44
CA GLY A 69 -6.20 0.38 7.70
C GLY A 69 -6.88 -0.40 8.83
N GLU A 70 -8.03 -1.01 8.57
CA GLU A 70 -8.77 -1.85 9.53
C GLU A 70 -7.95 -3.07 9.97
N ASP A 71 -7.39 -3.81 9.01
CA ASP A 71 -6.59 -5.02 9.25
C ASP A 71 -5.31 -4.73 10.06
N ASN A 72 -4.82 -3.48 10.03
CA ASN A 72 -3.59 -3.05 10.71
C ASN A 72 -3.84 -2.09 11.88
N GLY A 73 -5.09 -1.86 12.29
CA GLY A 73 -5.42 -0.97 13.41
C GLY A 73 -5.04 0.50 13.18
N LEU A 74 -4.91 0.92 11.92
CA LEU A 74 -4.64 2.31 11.54
C LEU A 74 -5.94 3.13 11.60
N LYS A 75 -5.82 4.40 11.98
CA LYS A 75 -6.93 5.34 11.96
C LYS A 75 -6.84 6.24 10.73
N LYS A 76 -7.99 6.70 10.24
CA LYS A 76 -8.03 7.72 9.19
C LYS A 76 -7.36 9.00 9.69
N GLY A 77 -6.42 9.54 8.90
CA GLY A 77 -5.67 10.77 9.16
C GLY A 77 -4.18 10.62 8.90
N THR A 78 -3.42 11.68 9.13
CA THR A 78 -1.98 11.78 8.82
C THR A 78 -1.07 10.85 9.62
N LYS A 79 -1.59 10.22 10.69
CA LYS A 79 -0.88 9.24 11.52
C LYS A 79 -1.34 7.79 11.28
N GLY A 80 -2.05 7.57 10.18
CA GLY A 80 -2.47 6.24 9.73
C GLY A 80 -2.68 6.28 8.23
N PHE A 81 -3.93 6.22 7.77
CA PHE A 81 -4.24 6.26 6.35
C PHE A 81 -5.12 7.45 5.98
N ASP A 82 -4.94 8.03 4.79
CA ASP A 82 -5.84 9.08 4.31
C ASP A 82 -5.93 9.08 2.78
N TYR A 83 -6.79 9.95 2.24
CA TYR A 83 -6.87 10.20 0.81
C TYR A 83 -6.96 11.69 0.49
N PHE A 84 -6.50 12.04 -0.71
CA PHE A 84 -6.59 13.35 -1.31
C PHE A 84 -7.33 13.21 -2.64
N GLN A 85 -8.52 13.77 -2.70
CA GLN A 85 -9.34 13.71 -3.89
C GLN A 85 -8.99 14.87 -4.83
N SER A 86 -8.71 14.54 -6.08
CA SER A 86 -8.46 15.53 -7.13
C SER A 86 -9.79 15.92 -7.78
N LYS A 87 -9.99 17.20 -8.05
CA LYS A 87 -11.17 17.70 -8.79
C LYS A 87 -10.84 17.96 -10.25
N SER A 88 -9.56 18.11 -10.56
CA SER A 88 -9.01 18.32 -11.91
C SER A 88 -7.56 17.83 -11.98
N ASP A 89 -7.04 17.72 -13.20
CA ASP A 89 -5.64 17.32 -13.43
C ASP A 89 -4.62 18.27 -12.77
N ALA A 90 -5.00 19.54 -12.56
CA ALA A 90 -4.17 20.54 -11.89
C ALA A 90 -3.94 20.24 -10.41
N ASP A 91 -4.79 19.43 -9.79
CA ASP A 91 -4.73 19.13 -8.35
C ASP A 91 -3.69 18.06 -8.01
N TYR A 92 -3.31 17.20 -8.96
CA TYR A 92 -2.46 16.02 -8.70
C TYR A 92 -1.17 16.38 -7.99
N LYS A 93 -0.43 17.36 -8.53
CA LYS A 93 0.86 17.77 -7.97
C LYS A 93 0.71 18.39 -6.58
N THR A 94 -0.37 19.16 -6.36
CA THR A 94 -0.66 19.78 -5.06
C THR A 94 -1.00 18.73 -4.01
N ASN A 95 -1.85 17.75 -4.37
CA ASN A 95 -2.26 16.66 -3.50
C ASN A 95 -1.07 15.76 -3.12
N LEU A 96 -0.27 15.33 -4.11
CA LEU A 96 0.94 14.52 -3.87
C LEU A 96 1.95 15.25 -2.98
N ASN A 97 2.18 16.54 -3.20
CA ASN A 97 3.07 17.33 -2.34
C ASN A 97 2.52 17.48 -0.91
N THR A 98 1.20 17.59 -0.78
CA THR A 98 0.54 17.68 0.54
C THR A 98 0.71 16.37 1.31
N ALA A 99 0.50 15.22 0.66
CA ALA A 99 0.77 13.92 1.26
C ALA A 99 2.24 13.79 1.73
N VAL A 100 3.19 14.13 0.87
CA VAL A 100 4.63 14.10 1.23
C VAL A 100 4.94 15.04 2.41
N ARG A 101 4.40 16.27 2.41
CA ARG A 101 4.61 17.24 3.50
C ARG A 101 3.96 16.80 4.82
N ASN A 102 2.86 16.06 4.75
CA ASN A 102 2.20 15.49 5.92
C ASN A 102 2.97 14.29 6.51
N GLY A 103 4.05 13.85 5.83
CA GLY A 103 4.96 12.83 6.35
C GLY A 103 4.44 11.41 6.20
N PHE A 104 3.57 11.14 5.22
CA PHE A 104 3.16 9.77 4.90
C PHE A 104 4.36 8.95 4.41
N ASP A 105 4.50 7.72 4.90
CA ASP A 105 5.58 6.81 4.51
C ASP A 105 5.45 6.38 3.04
N LEU A 106 4.21 6.18 2.58
CA LEU A 106 3.87 5.87 1.18
C LEU A 106 2.79 6.82 0.65
N THR A 107 3.05 7.44 -0.50
CA THR A 107 2.04 8.17 -1.27
C THR A 107 1.72 7.44 -2.57
N TYR A 108 0.49 7.02 -2.74
CA TYR A 108 0.05 6.17 -3.84
C TYR A 108 -0.94 6.92 -4.73
N GLY A 109 -0.67 7.00 -6.02
CA GLY A 109 -1.53 7.64 -7.02
C GLY A 109 -2.31 6.63 -7.85
N ILE A 110 -3.59 6.95 -8.08
CA ILE A 110 -4.52 6.07 -8.80
C ILE A 110 -4.86 6.63 -10.18
N GLY A 111 -4.38 5.91 -11.20
CA GLY A 111 -4.61 6.23 -12.60
C GLY A 111 -3.38 6.78 -13.30
N TYR A 112 -3.28 6.46 -14.60
CA TYR A 112 -2.14 6.82 -15.44
C TYR A 112 -1.89 8.33 -15.54
N LYS A 113 -2.93 9.15 -15.38
CA LYS A 113 -2.82 10.61 -15.43
C LYS A 113 -1.94 11.22 -14.35
N LEU A 114 -1.72 10.53 -13.23
CA LEU A 114 -0.85 11.03 -12.15
C LEU A 114 0.64 10.87 -12.46
N LYS A 115 1.02 10.11 -13.50
CA LYS A 115 2.42 9.83 -13.84
C LYS A 115 3.31 11.07 -13.90
N PRO A 116 2.99 12.14 -14.66
CA PRO A 116 3.88 13.29 -14.76
C PRO A 116 4.14 13.94 -13.40
N ALA A 117 3.12 14.03 -12.55
CA ALA A 117 3.23 14.62 -11.22
C ALA A 117 4.06 13.74 -10.26
N ILE A 118 3.87 12.42 -10.29
CA ILE A 118 4.66 11.48 -9.48
C ILE A 118 6.12 11.47 -9.94
N GLU A 119 6.40 11.42 -11.24
CA GLU A 119 7.77 11.43 -11.77
C GLU A 119 8.56 12.68 -11.35
N GLU A 120 7.90 13.83 -11.38
CA GLU A 120 8.48 15.10 -10.97
C GLU A 120 8.77 15.11 -9.47
N ILE A 121 7.76 14.81 -8.63
CA ILE A 121 7.89 14.88 -7.17
C ILE A 121 8.86 13.81 -6.67
N ALA A 122 8.83 12.58 -7.19
CA ALA A 122 9.81 11.55 -6.87
C ALA A 122 11.24 11.93 -7.34
N GLY A 123 11.33 12.80 -8.36
CA GLY A 123 12.56 13.48 -8.74
C GLY A 123 13.11 14.37 -7.62
N GLN A 124 12.23 15.14 -6.99
CA GLN A 124 12.56 16.17 -5.98
C GLN A 124 12.66 15.61 -4.54
N ARG A 125 11.93 14.53 -4.24
CA ARG A 125 11.73 13.98 -2.89
C ARG A 125 12.27 12.55 -2.80
N LYS A 126 13.59 12.41 -2.85
CA LYS A 126 14.28 11.10 -2.91
C LYS A 126 14.05 10.19 -1.70
N ASN A 127 13.69 10.77 -0.55
CA ASN A 127 13.42 10.03 0.69
C ASN A 127 11.93 9.70 0.88
N SER A 128 11.06 10.13 -0.03
CA SER A 128 9.64 9.81 0.00
C SER A 128 9.36 8.65 -0.95
N HIS A 129 8.50 7.73 -0.55
CA HIS A 129 8.13 6.58 -1.36
C HIS A 129 6.79 6.77 -2.05
N PHE A 130 6.73 6.34 -3.30
CA PHE A 130 5.55 6.48 -4.14
C PHE A 130 5.14 5.14 -4.75
N ALA A 131 3.86 5.01 -5.01
CA ALA A 131 3.32 3.99 -5.90
C ALA A 131 2.44 4.65 -6.97
N ILE A 132 2.42 4.06 -8.16
CA ILE A 132 1.49 4.43 -9.23
C ILE A 132 0.76 3.19 -9.72
N VAL A 133 -0.54 3.32 -9.98
CA VAL A 133 -1.35 2.30 -10.65
C VAL A 133 -1.67 2.73 -12.07
N ASP A 134 -1.65 1.75 -12.98
CA ASP A 134 -1.98 1.83 -14.40
C ASP A 134 -0.95 2.54 -15.30
N ASP A 135 0.24 2.85 -14.78
CA ASP A 135 1.36 3.30 -15.60
C ASP A 135 2.72 2.89 -15.01
N VAL A 136 3.76 2.98 -15.83
CA VAL A 136 5.13 2.64 -15.51
C VAL A 136 5.98 3.91 -15.46
N ILE A 137 6.61 4.12 -14.31
CA ILE A 137 7.64 5.12 -14.08
C ILE A 137 8.99 4.40 -14.04
N LYS A 138 9.90 4.79 -14.94
CA LYS A 138 11.24 4.20 -15.04
C LYS A 138 12.26 5.06 -14.31
N ASP A 139 13.39 4.46 -13.92
CA ASP A 139 14.57 5.15 -13.39
C ASP A 139 14.33 5.95 -12.10
N LYS A 140 13.31 5.59 -11.31
CA LYS A 140 13.04 6.14 -9.97
C LYS A 140 13.05 5.02 -8.94
N LYS A 141 14.08 4.97 -8.09
CA LYS A 141 14.23 3.93 -7.05
C LYS A 141 13.18 4.01 -5.93
N ASN A 142 12.53 5.15 -5.79
CA ASN A 142 11.53 5.43 -4.77
C ASN A 142 10.09 5.39 -5.32
N VAL A 143 9.88 4.79 -6.49
CA VAL A 143 8.57 4.61 -7.11
C VAL A 143 8.37 3.15 -7.44
N VAL A 144 7.23 2.58 -7.05
CA VAL A 144 6.75 1.29 -7.55
C VAL A 144 5.62 1.50 -8.55
N SER A 145 5.64 0.76 -9.66
CA SER A 145 4.60 0.79 -10.68
C SER A 145 3.80 -0.50 -10.64
N ILE A 146 2.49 -0.37 -10.52
CA ILE A 146 1.53 -1.46 -10.46
C ILE A 146 0.70 -1.39 -11.74
N THR A 147 0.72 -2.45 -12.52
CA THR A 147 -0.02 -2.54 -13.79
C THR A 147 -0.80 -3.84 -13.82
N PHE A 148 -1.87 -3.87 -14.60
CA PHE A 148 -2.66 -5.09 -14.78
C PHE A 148 -2.52 -5.59 -16.22
N LYS A 149 -3.07 -6.79 -16.44
CA LYS A 149 -3.22 -7.37 -17.77
C LYS A 149 -4.69 -7.29 -18.18
N GLU A 150 -5.18 -6.08 -18.33
CA GLU A 150 -6.61 -5.77 -18.47
C GLU A 150 -7.23 -6.40 -19.72
N HIS A 151 -6.42 -6.57 -20.77
CA HIS A 151 -6.79 -7.26 -22.00
C HIS A 151 -7.13 -8.74 -21.78
N GLU A 152 -6.49 -9.44 -20.84
CA GLU A 152 -6.80 -10.86 -20.55
C GLU A 152 -8.21 -10.99 -19.94
N GLY A 153 -8.56 -10.12 -18.99
CA GLY A 153 -9.92 -10.07 -18.43
C GLY A 153 -10.96 -9.63 -19.46
N SER A 154 -10.61 -8.62 -20.27
CA SER A 154 -11.49 -8.10 -21.32
C SER A 154 -11.78 -9.13 -22.39
N PHE A 155 -10.82 -10.00 -22.73
CA PHE A 155 -11.02 -11.13 -23.63
C PHE A 155 -12.13 -12.06 -23.13
N LEU A 156 -12.10 -12.44 -21.85
CA LEU A 156 -13.12 -13.31 -21.26
C LEU A 156 -14.51 -12.66 -21.33
N VAL A 157 -14.61 -11.36 -21.04
CA VAL A 157 -15.87 -10.60 -21.17
C VAL A 157 -16.33 -10.53 -22.62
N GLY A 158 -15.41 -10.40 -23.58
CA GLY A 158 -15.70 -10.43 -25.00
C GLY A 158 -16.29 -11.76 -25.46
N VAL A 159 -15.72 -12.88 -25.01
CA VAL A 159 -16.27 -14.24 -25.28
C VAL A 159 -17.69 -14.34 -24.74
N VAL A 160 -17.93 -13.93 -23.48
CA VAL A 160 -19.28 -13.94 -22.89
C VAL A 160 -20.24 -13.08 -23.71
N ALA A 161 -19.84 -11.89 -24.14
CA ALA A 161 -20.68 -11.01 -24.95
C ALA A 161 -21.04 -11.63 -26.32
N GLY A 162 -20.07 -12.27 -26.97
CA GLY A 162 -20.28 -13.02 -28.23
C GLY A 162 -21.25 -14.19 -28.05
N LEU A 163 -21.10 -14.98 -26.98
CA LEU A 163 -21.95 -16.14 -26.72
C LEU A 163 -23.38 -15.78 -26.28
N THR A 164 -23.59 -14.58 -25.74
CA THR A 164 -24.88 -14.16 -25.16
C THR A 164 -25.69 -13.24 -26.07
N THR A 165 -25.10 -12.68 -27.14
CA THR A 165 -25.82 -11.78 -28.05
C THR A 165 -26.90 -12.51 -28.83
N LYS A 166 -28.06 -11.84 -28.99
CA LYS A 166 -29.18 -12.31 -29.83
C LYS A 166 -29.23 -11.61 -31.19
N THR A 167 -28.42 -10.57 -31.38
CA THR A 167 -28.46 -9.66 -32.54
C THR A 167 -27.20 -9.74 -33.40
N ASN A 168 -26.22 -10.54 -32.98
CA ASN A 168 -24.87 -10.58 -33.56
C ASN A 168 -24.17 -9.21 -33.57
N LYS A 169 -24.57 -8.32 -32.66
CA LYS A 169 -23.97 -7.01 -32.44
C LYS A 169 -23.66 -6.85 -30.96
N VAL A 170 -22.46 -6.36 -30.67
CA VAL A 170 -21.99 -6.01 -29.33
C VAL A 170 -21.25 -4.68 -29.41
N GLY A 171 -21.19 -3.95 -28.29
CA GLY A 171 -20.55 -2.64 -28.21
C GLY A 171 -19.52 -2.60 -27.10
N PHE A 172 -18.48 -1.80 -27.31
CA PHE A 172 -17.52 -1.42 -26.28
C PHE A 172 -17.65 0.09 -26.07
N ILE A 173 -17.80 0.51 -24.82
CA ILE A 173 -17.83 1.93 -24.44
C ILE A 173 -16.66 2.17 -23.51
N GLY A 174 -15.62 2.81 -24.03
CA GLY A 174 -14.44 3.21 -23.26
C GLY A 174 -14.58 4.60 -22.63
N GLY A 175 -13.67 4.90 -21.70
CA GLY A 175 -13.51 6.25 -21.15
C GLY A 175 -12.72 7.15 -22.10
N THR A 176 -11.59 7.70 -21.65
CA THR A 176 -10.69 8.50 -22.49
C THR A 176 -9.85 7.62 -23.41
N ASP A 177 -9.76 7.98 -24.70
CA ASP A 177 -8.88 7.30 -25.65
C ASP A 177 -7.42 7.38 -25.18
N SER A 178 -6.82 6.22 -24.95
CA SER A 178 -5.50 6.04 -24.37
C SER A 178 -5.03 4.60 -24.56
N ASP A 179 -3.72 4.37 -24.48
CA ASP A 179 -3.14 3.02 -24.59
C ASP A 179 -3.76 2.02 -23.61
N LEU A 180 -4.07 2.47 -22.39
CA LEU A 180 -4.73 1.64 -21.37
C LEU A 180 -6.13 1.20 -21.83
N ILE A 181 -6.98 2.15 -22.24
CA ILE A 181 -8.35 1.84 -22.70
C ILE A 181 -8.31 1.01 -23.99
N ASN A 182 -7.33 1.24 -24.86
CA ASN A 182 -7.16 0.48 -26.09
C ASN A 182 -6.76 -0.99 -25.82
N LYS A 183 -6.08 -1.31 -24.71
CA LYS A 183 -5.87 -2.71 -24.28
C LYS A 183 -7.18 -3.40 -23.90
N PHE A 184 -8.09 -2.71 -23.18
CA PHE A 184 -9.42 -3.24 -22.88
C PHE A 184 -10.20 -3.52 -24.18
N ALA A 185 -10.24 -2.53 -25.08
CA ALA A 185 -10.94 -2.66 -26.35
C ALA A 185 -10.40 -3.80 -27.22
N ALA A 186 -9.07 -3.91 -27.34
CA ALA A 186 -8.41 -4.98 -28.10
C ALA A 186 -8.68 -6.36 -27.50
N GLY A 187 -8.57 -6.51 -26.17
CA GLY A 187 -8.91 -7.76 -25.48
C GLY A 187 -10.37 -8.15 -25.72
N PHE A 188 -11.30 -7.23 -25.50
CA PHE A 188 -12.74 -7.45 -25.73
C PHE A 188 -13.02 -7.85 -27.18
N GLN A 189 -12.49 -7.11 -28.16
CA GLN A 189 -12.68 -7.43 -29.57
C GLN A 189 -12.11 -8.80 -29.95
N ALA A 190 -10.93 -9.16 -29.42
CA ALA A 190 -10.36 -10.48 -29.63
C ALA A 190 -11.24 -11.58 -29.03
N GLY A 191 -11.79 -11.37 -27.83
CA GLY A 191 -12.73 -12.29 -27.20
C GLY A 191 -14.01 -12.50 -28.01
N VAL A 192 -14.61 -11.41 -28.50
CA VAL A 192 -15.82 -11.47 -29.35
C VAL A 192 -15.59 -12.22 -30.66
N LYS A 193 -14.40 -12.11 -31.25
CA LYS A 193 -14.05 -12.83 -32.49
C LYS A 193 -13.67 -14.30 -32.26
N GLY A 194 -13.21 -14.63 -31.06
CA GLY A 194 -12.69 -15.94 -30.72
C GLY A 194 -13.69 -16.88 -30.03
N GLY A 195 -14.81 -16.36 -29.51
CA GLY A 195 -15.93 -17.11 -28.95
C GLY A 195 -17.05 -17.30 -29.96
#